data_AF-A0A2M7UZA1-F1
#
_entry.id   AF-A0A2M7UZA1-F1
#
_cell.length_a   1.000
_cell.length_b   1.000
_cell.length_c   1.000
_cell.angle_alpha   90.00
_cell.angle_beta   90.00
_cell.angle_gamma   90.00
#
_symmetry.space_group_name_H-M   'P 1'
#
loop_
_entity.id
_entity.type
_entity.pdbx_description
1 polymer ?
#
loop_
_entity_poly.entity_id
_entity_poly.type
_entity_poly.pdbx_seq_one_letter_code
_entity_poly.pdbx_strand_id
1 'polypeptide(L)'
;MAKNIVIGVLVILLFAGVAWGWLSLQAKNKLQDKIVVLESEKVALQNKIGKGLVYAEALDLLYEPIRKQMGVPTRQNLSDADWLLKLTEATSATADSKLQGNLDDIKKGGNTASASTVLFMEYSASAIVDSLK
;
A
#
# COMPACT_ATOMS: atom_id res chain seq x y z
N MET A 1 53.62 29.37 -37.47
CA MET A 1 52.69 29.97 -36.48
C MET A 1 51.28 29.39 -36.56
N ALA A 2 50.65 29.27 -37.74
CA ALA A 2 49.28 28.75 -37.89
C ALA A 2 49.06 27.31 -37.38
N LYS A 3 50.03 26.40 -37.57
CA LYS A 3 49.90 24.98 -37.19
C LYS A 3 49.75 24.77 -35.67
N ASN A 4 50.46 25.55 -34.86
CA ASN A 4 50.39 25.46 -33.40
C ASN A 4 49.08 26.04 -32.84
N ILE A 5 48.52 27.05 -33.50
CA ILE A 5 47.21 27.63 -33.15
C ILE A 5 46.09 26.62 -33.47
N VAL A 6 46.13 25.98 -34.63
CA VAL A 6 45.17 24.94 -35.02
C VAL A 6 45.20 23.75 -34.05
N ILE A 7 46.40 23.31 -33.65
CA ILE A 7 46.56 22.24 -32.65
C ILE A 7 46.00 22.69 -31.29
N GLY A 8 46.27 23.91 -30.85
CA GLY A 8 45.74 24.45 -29.60
C GLY A 8 44.20 24.49 -29.56
N VAL A 9 43.56 24.93 -30.65
CA VAL A 9 42.09 24.96 -30.77
C VAL A 9 41.49 23.55 -30.74
N LEU A 10 42.11 22.58 -31.43
CA LEU A 10 41.67 21.19 -31.44
C LEU A 10 41.73 20.55 -30.05
N VAL A 11 42.78 20.84 -29.27
CA VAL A 11 42.93 20.32 -27.91
C VAL A 11 41.84 20.87 -26.98
N ILE A 12 41.53 22.17 -27.07
CA ILE A 12 40.47 22.81 -26.26
C ILE A 12 39.10 22.21 -26.58
N LEU A 13 38.78 22.00 -27.87
CA LEU A 13 37.53 21.37 -28.30
C LEU A 13 37.40 19.93 -27.79
N LEU A 14 38.50 19.17 -27.78
CA LEU A 14 38.55 17.82 -27.22
C LEU A 14 38.26 17.82 -25.72
N PHE A 15 38.89 18.70 -24.94
CA PHE A 15 38.62 18.81 -23.49
C PHE A 15 37.18 19.24 -23.20
N ALA A 16 36.63 20.18 -23.97
CA ALA A 16 35.23 20.59 -23.84
C ALA A 16 34.26 19.43 -24.12
N GLY A 17 34.53 18.60 -25.14
CA GLY A 17 33.72 17.42 -25.46
C GLY A 17 33.76 16.34 -24.37
N VAL A 18 34.95 16.05 -23.82
CA VAL A 18 35.11 15.08 -22.72
C VAL A 18 34.43 15.57 -21.45
N ALA A 19 34.57 16.85 -21.11
CA ALA A 19 33.92 17.46 -19.94
C ALA A 19 32.39 17.42 -20.06
N TRP A 20 31.84 17.72 -21.25
CA TRP A 20 30.40 17.64 -21.51
C TRP A 20 29.88 16.20 -21.44
N GLY A 21 30.64 15.25 -21.99
CA GLY A 21 30.34 13.82 -21.91
C GLY A 21 30.23 13.34 -20.46
N TRP A 22 31.21 13.68 -19.61
CA TRP A 22 31.21 13.32 -18.19
C TRP A 22 30.03 13.94 -17.44
N LEU A 23 29.77 15.24 -17.60
CA LEU A 23 28.65 15.92 -16.95
C LEU A 23 27.30 15.29 -17.35
N SER A 24 27.12 14.97 -18.63
CA SER A 24 25.90 14.33 -19.13
C SER A 24 25.70 12.92 -18.57
N LEU A 25 26.79 12.15 -18.42
CA LEU A 25 26.74 10.80 -17.84
C LEU A 25 26.41 10.86 -16.35
N GLN A 26 27.02 11.80 -15.61
CA GLN A 26 26.74 11.99 -14.19
C GLN A 26 25.30 12.43 -13.95
N ALA A 27 24.75 13.30 -14.81
CA ALA A 27 23.35 13.69 -14.75
C ALA A 27 22.41 12.51 -15.03
N LYS A 28 22.73 11.67 -16.03
CA LYS A 28 21.96 10.44 -16.33
C LYS A 28 21.99 9.44 -15.19
N ASN A 29 23.15 9.20 -14.59
CA ASN A 29 23.28 8.28 -13.46
C ASN A 29 22.46 8.78 -12.26
N LYS A 30 22.53 10.08 -11.93
CA LYS A 30 21.68 10.67 -10.86
C LYS A 30 20.18 10.54 -11.13
N LEU A 31 19.76 10.67 -12.39
CA LEU A 31 18.36 10.47 -12.78
C LEU A 31 17.96 8.99 -12.66
N GLN A 32 18.83 8.08 -13.07
CA GLN A 32 18.59 6.64 -12.97
C GLN A 32 18.51 6.20 -11.51
N ASP A 33 19.40 6.68 -10.64
CA ASP A 33 19.36 6.41 -9.20
C ASP A 33 18.05 6.89 -8.58
N LYS A 34 17.58 8.09 -8.96
CA LYS A 34 16.28 8.62 -8.51
C LYS A 34 15.09 7.78 -9.00
N ILE A 35 15.14 7.28 -10.23
CA ILE A 35 14.09 6.41 -10.78
C ILE A 35 14.01 5.11 -9.98
N VAL A 36 15.16 4.48 -9.70
CA VAL A 36 15.21 3.24 -8.90
C VAL A 36 14.64 3.47 -7.50
N VAL A 37 15.00 4.58 -6.84
CA VAL A 37 14.43 4.94 -5.54
C VAL A 37 12.91 5.12 -5.63
N LEU A 38 12.41 5.89 -6.60
CA LEU A 38 10.97 6.11 -6.78
C LEU A 38 10.20 4.83 -7.10
N GLU A 39 10.78 3.92 -7.90
CA GLU A 39 10.19 2.61 -8.18
C GLU A 39 10.09 1.77 -6.90
N SER A 40 11.15 1.77 -6.08
CA SER A 40 11.15 1.06 -4.81
C SER A 40 10.12 1.63 -3.82
N GLU A 41 10.01 2.96 -3.73
CA GLU A 41 9.03 3.66 -2.90
C GLU A 41 7.60 3.37 -3.38
N LYS A 42 7.37 3.36 -4.70
CA LYS A 42 6.07 3.00 -5.28
C LYS A 42 5.66 1.59 -4.89
N VAL A 43 6.55 0.61 -5.01
CA VAL A 43 6.26 -0.79 -4.63
C VAL A 43 5.97 -0.89 -3.13
N ALA A 44 6.76 -0.20 -2.29
CA ALA A 44 6.51 -0.15 -0.85
C ALA A 44 5.13 0.45 -0.54
N LEU A 45 4.75 1.53 -1.22
CA LEU A 45 3.46 2.20 -1.03
C LEU A 45 2.29 1.33 -1.53
N GLN A 46 2.45 0.64 -2.66
CA GLN A 46 1.46 -0.32 -3.17
C GLN A 46 1.24 -1.47 -2.18
N ASN A 47 2.30 -1.97 -1.56
CA ASN A 47 2.20 -3.01 -0.53
C ASN A 47 1.49 -2.51 0.73
N LYS A 48 1.79 -1.28 1.18
CA LYS A 48 1.10 -0.63 2.31
C LYS A 48 -0.40 -0.46 2.05
N ILE A 49 -0.76 0.08 0.89
CA ILE A 49 -2.15 0.25 0.45
C ILE A 49 -2.84 -1.11 0.35
N GLY A 50 -2.20 -2.11 -0.25
CA GLY A 50 -2.74 -3.46 -0.37
C GLY A 50 -3.10 -4.06 0.99
N LYS A 51 -2.19 -3.95 1.98
CA LYS A 51 -2.48 -4.38 3.36
C LYS A 51 -3.67 -3.65 3.96
N GLY A 52 -3.69 -2.32 3.89
CA GLY A 52 -4.78 -1.51 4.43
C GLY A 52 -6.13 -1.83 3.80
N LEU A 53 -6.17 -2.10 2.50
CA LEU A 53 -7.39 -2.48 1.79
C LEU A 53 -8.00 -3.79 2.30
N VAL A 54 -7.17 -4.80 2.61
CA VAL A 54 -7.66 -6.08 3.13
C VAL A 54 -8.31 -5.90 4.51
N TYR A 55 -7.72 -5.10 5.39
CA TYR A 55 -8.34 -4.74 6.67
C TYR A 55 -9.65 -3.95 6.48
N ALA A 56 -9.66 -3.02 5.53
CA ALA A 56 -10.85 -2.21 5.23
C ALA A 56 -12.00 -3.07 4.67
N GLU A 57 -11.70 -4.08 3.86
CA GLU A 57 -12.70 -5.01 3.33
C GLU A 57 -13.33 -5.86 4.45
N ALA A 58 -12.50 -6.43 5.34
CA ALA A 58 -12.99 -7.17 6.49
C ALA A 58 -13.86 -6.29 7.40
N LEU A 59 -13.46 -5.04 7.61
CA LEU A 59 -14.23 -4.07 8.39
C LEU A 59 -15.56 -3.69 7.72
N ASP A 60 -15.58 -3.42 6.41
CA ASP A 60 -16.80 -3.06 5.68
C ASP A 60 -17.81 -4.22 5.68
N LEU A 61 -17.34 -5.47 5.55
CA LEU A 61 -18.18 -6.66 5.71
C LEU A 61 -18.75 -6.76 7.12
N LEU A 62 -17.99 -6.44 8.17
CA LEU A 62 -18.51 -6.45 9.53
C LEU A 62 -19.65 -5.44 9.74
N TYR A 63 -19.67 -4.33 8.97
CA TYR A 63 -20.74 -3.34 9.04
C TYR A 63 -22.04 -3.73 8.32
N GLU A 64 -22.04 -4.73 7.44
CA GLU A 64 -23.24 -5.13 6.67
C GLU A 64 -24.47 -5.43 7.54
N PRO A 65 -24.38 -6.29 8.58
CA PRO A 65 -25.51 -6.56 9.46
C PRO A 65 -26.00 -5.32 10.20
N ILE A 66 -25.08 -4.43 10.59
CA ILE A 66 -25.41 -3.18 11.27
C ILE A 66 -26.19 -2.25 10.33
N ARG A 67 -25.79 -2.14 9.07
CA ARG A 67 -26.53 -1.36 8.05
C ARG A 67 -27.94 -1.89 7.85
N LYS A 68 -28.11 -3.21 7.74
CA LYS A 68 -29.43 -3.86 7.65
C LYS A 68 -30.30 -3.50 8.85
N GLN A 69 -29.77 -3.60 10.07
CA GLN A 69 -30.49 -3.29 11.31
C GLN A 69 -30.90 -1.82 11.39
N MET A 70 -30.06 -0.91 10.89
CA MET A 70 -30.35 0.53 10.87
C MET A 70 -31.24 0.96 9.69
N GLY A 71 -31.63 0.04 8.80
CA GLY A 71 -32.39 0.37 7.59
C GLY A 71 -31.60 1.22 6.58
N VAL A 72 -30.26 1.17 6.65
CA VAL A 72 -29.36 1.89 5.75
C VAL A 72 -29.00 0.98 4.58
N PRO A 73 -28.84 1.52 3.34
CA PRO A 73 -28.46 0.71 2.19
C PRO A 73 -27.23 -0.16 2.45
N THR A 74 -27.40 -1.46 2.22
CA THR A 74 -26.33 -2.45 2.19
C THR A 74 -25.55 -2.31 0.89
N ARG A 75 -24.26 -2.66 0.91
CA ARG A 75 -23.42 -2.68 -0.29
C ARG A 75 -23.62 -3.95 -1.10
N GLN A 76 -23.72 -5.08 -0.40
CA GLN A 76 -23.71 -6.39 -1.04
C GLN A 76 -25.02 -7.17 -0.84
N ASN A 77 -25.89 -6.72 0.08
CA ASN A 77 -27.18 -7.36 0.39
C ASN A 77 -27.09 -8.90 0.52
N LEU A 78 -26.10 -9.36 1.29
CA LEU A 78 -25.76 -10.77 1.41
C LEU A 78 -26.78 -11.52 2.28
N SER A 79 -26.93 -12.83 2.11
CA SER A 79 -27.54 -13.66 3.15
C SER A 79 -26.62 -13.71 4.39
N ASP A 80 -27.13 -14.13 5.55
CA ASP A 80 -26.28 -14.22 6.75
C ASP A 80 -25.17 -15.28 6.59
N ALA A 81 -25.43 -16.36 5.85
CA ALA A 81 -24.44 -17.38 5.53
C ALA A 81 -23.35 -16.84 4.59
N ASP A 82 -23.74 -16.14 3.52
CA ASP A 82 -22.79 -15.56 2.56
C ASP A 82 -21.96 -14.44 3.18
N TRP A 83 -22.59 -13.64 4.05
CA TRP A 83 -21.91 -12.63 4.84
C TRP A 83 -20.82 -13.25 5.71
N LEU A 84 -21.16 -14.30 6.47
CA LEU A 84 -20.19 -14.92 7.38
C LEU A 84 -19.04 -15.60 6.63
N LEU A 85 -19.33 -16.21 5.47
CA LEU A 85 -18.33 -16.78 4.58
C LEU A 85 -17.36 -15.69 4.10
N LYS A 86 -17.87 -14.62 3.49
CA LYS A 86 -17.05 -13.50 3.00
C LYS A 86 -16.26 -12.82 4.10
N LEU A 87 -16.87 -12.61 5.26
CA LEU A 87 -16.18 -12.04 6.41
C LEU A 87 -15.02 -12.95 6.87
N THR A 88 -15.22 -14.27 6.86
CA THR A 88 -14.17 -15.23 7.21
C THR A 88 -13.02 -15.21 6.20
N GLU A 89 -13.34 -15.15 4.90
CA GLU A 89 -12.34 -15.04 3.82
C GLU A 89 -11.54 -13.74 3.94
N ALA A 90 -12.22 -12.61 4.05
CA ALA A 90 -11.58 -11.30 4.18
C ALA A 90 -10.73 -11.22 5.47
N THR A 91 -11.23 -11.74 6.58
CA THR A 91 -10.46 -11.80 7.84
C THR A 91 -9.23 -12.69 7.69
N SER A 92 -9.34 -13.84 7.02
CA SER A 92 -8.20 -14.74 6.78
C SER A 92 -7.14 -14.09 5.89
N ALA A 93 -7.55 -13.31 4.90
CA ALA A 93 -6.64 -12.59 4.01
C ALA A 93 -5.78 -11.54 4.74
N THR A 94 -6.22 -11.04 5.91
CA THR A 94 -5.40 -10.14 6.74
C THR A 94 -4.17 -10.84 7.32
N ALA A 95 -4.20 -12.19 7.42
CA ALA A 95 -3.24 -13.01 8.15
C ALA A 95 -3.02 -12.56 9.61
N ASP A 96 -4.01 -11.88 10.21
CA ASP A 96 -3.94 -11.36 11.57
C ASP A 96 -4.67 -12.28 12.56
N SER A 97 -3.90 -12.90 13.47
CA SER A 97 -4.43 -13.84 14.45
C SER A 97 -5.36 -13.19 15.47
N LYS A 98 -5.22 -11.90 15.74
CA LYS A 98 -6.09 -11.17 16.67
C LYS A 98 -7.45 -10.91 16.04
N LEU A 99 -7.49 -10.56 14.74
CA LEU A 99 -8.77 -10.46 14.03
C LEU A 99 -9.45 -11.81 13.88
N GLN A 100 -8.70 -12.88 13.63
CA GLN A 100 -9.26 -14.24 13.61
C GLN A 100 -9.87 -14.61 14.98
N GLY A 101 -9.15 -14.35 16.08
CA GLY A 101 -9.68 -14.59 17.42
C GLY A 101 -10.97 -13.81 17.71
N ASN A 102 -11.01 -12.52 17.35
CA ASN A 102 -12.21 -11.71 17.48
C ASN A 102 -13.37 -12.27 16.64
N LEU A 103 -13.11 -12.71 15.39
CA LEU A 103 -14.12 -13.32 14.53
C LEU A 103 -14.68 -14.61 15.13
N ASP A 104 -13.83 -15.46 15.69
CA ASP A 104 -14.25 -16.69 16.35
C ASP A 104 -15.14 -16.42 17.56
N ASP A 105 -14.85 -15.36 18.32
CA ASP A 105 -15.68 -14.90 19.42
C ASP A 105 -17.01 -14.26 18.96
N ILE A 106 -17.02 -13.57 17.82
CA ILE A 106 -18.24 -13.09 17.17
C ILE A 106 -19.16 -14.26 16.80
N LYS A 107 -18.60 -15.34 16.25
CA LYS A 107 -19.36 -16.55 15.87
C LYS A 107 -20.01 -17.26 17.06
N LYS A 108 -19.50 -17.10 18.28
CA LYS A 108 -20.08 -17.70 19.50
C LYS A 108 -21.39 -17.04 19.95
N GLY A 109 -21.66 -15.80 19.52
CA GLY A 109 -22.86 -15.06 19.88
C GLY A 109 -22.87 -14.47 21.31
N GLY A 110 -24.00 -13.86 21.68
CA GLY A 110 -24.22 -13.26 23.00
C GLY A 110 -23.33 -12.04 23.30
N ASN A 111 -23.11 -11.77 24.60
CA ASN A 111 -22.32 -10.61 25.05
C ASN A 111 -20.87 -10.64 24.55
N THR A 112 -20.29 -11.84 24.45
CA THR A 112 -18.95 -12.05 23.91
C THR A 112 -18.85 -11.59 22.46
N ALA A 113 -19.86 -11.87 21.64
CA ALA A 113 -19.88 -11.44 20.25
C ALA A 113 -19.97 -9.92 20.13
N SER A 114 -20.81 -9.26 20.94
CA SER A 114 -20.91 -7.79 20.94
C SER A 114 -19.59 -7.12 21.29
N ALA A 115 -18.92 -7.57 22.36
CA ALA A 115 -17.62 -7.04 22.76
C ALA A 115 -16.56 -7.28 21.67
N SER A 116 -16.53 -8.49 21.11
CA SER A 116 -15.55 -8.86 20.08
C SER A 116 -15.79 -8.15 18.75
N THR A 117 -17.03 -7.78 18.44
CA THR A 117 -17.36 -6.95 17.27
C THR A 117 -16.74 -5.56 17.40
N VAL A 118 -16.84 -4.94 18.59
CA VAL A 118 -16.19 -3.65 18.88
C VAL A 118 -14.68 -3.77 18.79
N LEU A 119 -14.09 -4.78 19.42
CA LEU A 119 -12.64 -5.03 19.37
C LEU A 119 -12.14 -5.29 17.94
N PHE A 120 -12.93 -6.00 17.12
CA PHE A 120 -12.63 -6.21 15.71
C PHE A 120 -12.60 -4.88 14.95
N MET A 121 -13.60 -4.02 15.16
CA MET A 121 -13.67 -2.71 14.50
C MET A 121 -12.50 -1.80 14.91
N GLU A 122 -12.24 -1.66 16.21
CA GLU A 122 -11.16 -0.83 16.74
C GLU A 122 -9.80 -1.29 16.21
N TYR A 123 -9.55 -2.59 16.27
CA TYR A 123 -8.28 -3.14 15.83
C TYR A 123 -8.11 -3.04 14.32
N SER A 124 -9.15 -3.29 13.52
CA SER A 124 -9.09 -3.11 12.07
C SER A 124 -8.80 -1.65 11.70
N ALA A 125 -9.45 -0.69 12.36
CA ALA A 125 -9.20 0.74 12.13
C ALA A 125 -7.74 1.13 12.47
N SER A 126 -7.21 0.64 13.61
CA SER A 126 -5.81 0.85 13.97
C SER A 126 -4.86 0.25 12.94
N ALA A 127 -5.10 -1.00 12.53
CA ALA A 127 -4.26 -1.70 11.56
C ALA A 127 -4.26 -1.01 10.19
N ILE A 128 -5.38 -0.45 9.75
CA ILE A 128 -5.46 0.38 8.53
C ILE A 128 -4.55 1.61 8.68
N VAL A 129 -4.67 2.36 9.77
CA VAL A 129 -3.85 3.55 10.02
C VAL A 129 -2.36 3.20 10.09
N ASP A 130 -2.02 2.11 10.78
CA ASP A 130 -0.64 1.66 10.92
C ASP A 130 -0.05 1.14 9.61
N SER A 131 -0.87 0.53 8.75
CA SER A 131 -0.43 0.10 7.41
C SER A 131 -0.04 1.27 6.49
N LEU A 132 -0.56 2.47 6.76
CA LEU A 132 -0.32 3.67 5.95
C LEU A 132 0.82 4.55 6.49
N LYS A 133 1.31 4.30 7.70
CA LYS A 133 2.52 4.92 8.25
C LYS A 133 3.77 4.30 7.61
#